data_AF-A0A7V4IW72-F1
#
_entry.id   AF-A0A7V4IW72-F1
#
_cell.length_a   1.000
_cell.length_b   1.000
_cell.length_c   1.000
_cell.angle_alpha   90.00
_cell.angle_beta   90.00
_cell.angle_gamma   90.00
#
_symmetry.space_group_name_H-M   'P 1'
#
loop_
_entity.id
_entity.type
_entity.pdbx_description
1 polymer ?
#
loop_
_entity_poly.entity_id
_entity_poly.type
_entity_poly.pdbx_seq_one_letter_code
_entity_poly.pdbx_strand_id
1 'polypeptide(L)'
;SSLAGRLPLPFPRIIERQVSRDGTRKYLLELGDGTSVECVGLPHDDRLTVCFSTQAGCAMGCSFCATGQAGLTRNLGAGEMVDQVRVVAEDFGSRVTNAVAMGQGEPFANYAATLAALLALILAIPAAYALSRYRFPGREMVDTLLELPIIVSPAALGAMLVILLGSPAGQWFQENVVRIVFAFGGVVLAQFVTVLGVAARMLKTAFDEVPVELERVARTLGASPVHCLFTVSLPLARRGIVAAFILSWAKAVGEFGATIMVAGTMAMRTETVPVAIFLRLASADIEGTVALIMLLVVLGLGALYAARRLMSRFSHA
;
A
#
# COMPACT_ATOMS: atom_id res chain seq x y z
N SER A 1 0.03 -30.81 -28.75
CA SER A 1 0.52 -29.56 -28.14
C SER A 1 0.50 -29.71 -26.62
N SER A 2 1.66 -29.85 -25.97
CA SER A 2 1.80 -30.23 -24.55
C SER A 2 1.32 -29.18 -23.53
N LEU A 3 0.86 -28.00 -23.98
CA LEU A 3 0.28 -26.96 -23.12
C LEU A 3 -1.14 -27.29 -22.63
N ALA A 4 -1.96 -27.99 -23.43
CA ALA A 4 -3.37 -28.27 -23.09
C ALA A 4 -3.51 -29.22 -21.89
N GLY A 5 -2.51 -30.07 -21.63
CA GLY A 5 -2.49 -30.97 -20.47
C GLY A 5 -1.94 -30.34 -19.19
N ARG A 6 -1.30 -29.15 -19.26
CA ARG A 6 -0.70 -28.45 -18.12
C ARG A 6 -1.51 -27.24 -17.65
N LEU A 7 -2.38 -26.70 -18.50
CA LEU A 7 -3.42 -25.73 -18.16
C LEU A 7 -4.73 -26.19 -18.80
N PRO A 8 -5.55 -27.02 -18.13
CA PRO A 8 -6.96 -27.09 -18.50
C PRO A 8 -7.52 -25.66 -18.32
N LEU A 9 -8.12 -25.11 -19.37
CA LEU A 9 -8.95 -23.91 -19.30
C LEU A 9 -10.40 -24.38 -19.16
N PRO A 10 -10.86 -24.82 -17.98
CA PRO A 10 -12.26 -25.16 -17.80
C PRO A 10 -13.08 -23.89 -18.01
N PHE A 11 -13.96 -23.90 -19.00
CA PHE A 11 -14.81 -22.75 -19.29
C PHE A 11 -15.69 -22.45 -18.06
N PRO A 12 -15.56 -21.27 -17.44
CA PRO A 12 -16.41 -20.94 -16.32
C PRO A 12 -17.84 -20.72 -16.82
N ARG A 13 -18.81 -21.24 -16.07
CA ARG A 13 -20.23 -21.12 -16.43
C ARG A 13 -20.81 -19.86 -15.81
N ILE A 14 -21.50 -19.04 -16.59
CA ILE A 14 -22.25 -17.91 -16.05
C ILE A 14 -23.45 -18.46 -15.28
N ILE A 15 -23.44 -18.34 -13.95
CA ILE A 15 -24.56 -18.70 -13.07
C ILE A 15 -25.60 -17.58 -13.11
N GLU A 16 -25.14 -16.35 -12.95
CA GLU A 16 -26.01 -15.18 -12.86
C GLU A 16 -25.37 -13.99 -13.58
N ARG A 17 -26.21 -13.19 -14.23
CA ARG A 17 -25.82 -11.95 -14.89
C ARG A 17 -26.81 -10.85 -14.54
N GLN A 18 -26.33 -9.80 -13.90
CA GLN A 18 -27.12 -8.62 -13.56
C GLN A 18 -26.66 -7.44 -14.41
N VAL A 19 -27.60 -6.75 -15.05
CA VAL A 19 -27.33 -5.62 -15.94
C VAL A 19 -27.88 -4.35 -15.32
N SER A 20 -27.01 -3.36 -15.15
CA SER A 20 -27.35 -2.03 -14.65
C SER A 20 -27.77 -1.08 -15.78
N ARG A 21 -28.41 0.05 -15.42
CA ARG A 21 -28.93 1.05 -16.37
C ARG A 21 -27.83 1.73 -17.20
N ASP A 22 -26.61 1.80 -16.66
CA ASP A 22 -25.40 2.33 -17.30
C ASP A 22 -24.71 1.32 -18.24
N GLY A 23 -25.29 0.12 -18.40
CA GLY A 23 -24.70 -0.96 -19.20
C GLY A 23 -23.66 -1.79 -18.45
N THR A 24 -23.33 -1.45 -17.21
CA THR A 24 -22.45 -2.27 -16.36
C THR A 24 -23.08 -3.64 -16.14
N ARG A 25 -22.29 -4.71 -16.34
CA ARG A 25 -22.73 -6.09 -16.16
C ARG A 25 -21.93 -6.75 -15.06
N LYS A 26 -22.63 -7.25 -14.04
CA LYS A 26 -22.06 -8.08 -12.97
C LYS A 26 -22.35 -9.54 -13.28
N TYR A 27 -21.32 -10.38 -13.18
CA TYR A 27 -21.39 -11.81 -13.43
C TYR A 27 -21.04 -12.58 -12.17
N LEU A 28 -21.78 -13.66 -11.93
CA LEU A 28 -21.40 -14.73 -11.01
C LEU A 28 -20.99 -15.93 -11.87
N LEU A 29 -19.74 -16.34 -11.77
CA LEU A 29 -19.14 -17.38 -12.60
C LEU A 29 -18.82 -18.61 -11.74
N GLU A 30 -19.27 -19.78 -12.17
CA GLU A 30 -18.88 -21.07 -11.60
C GLU A 30 -17.57 -21.54 -12.23
N LEU A 31 -16.57 -21.85 -11.41
CA LEU A 31 -15.31 -22.43 -11.83
C LEU A 31 -15.40 -23.96 -11.93
N GLY A 32 -14.39 -24.59 -12.53
CA GLY A 32 -14.40 -26.04 -12.81
C GLY A 32 -14.47 -26.95 -11.58
N ASP A 33 -14.23 -26.41 -10.38
CA ASP A 33 -14.33 -27.12 -9.09
C ASP A 33 -15.63 -26.80 -8.33
N GLY A 34 -16.58 -26.09 -8.96
CA GLY A 34 -17.86 -25.70 -8.36
C GLY A 34 -17.79 -24.45 -7.49
N THR A 35 -16.63 -23.79 -7.37
CA THR A 35 -16.51 -22.54 -6.63
C THR A 35 -17.01 -21.36 -7.47
N SER A 36 -17.72 -20.41 -6.87
CA SER A 36 -18.21 -19.23 -7.58
C SER A 36 -17.33 -18.00 -7.37
N VAL A 37 -17.16 -17.18 -8.41
CA VAL A 37 -16.43 -15.90 -8.37
C VAL A 37 -17.24 -14.80 -9.02
N GLU A 38 -17.08 -13.57 -8.52
CA GLU A 38 -17.74 -12.40 -9.11
C GLU A 38 -16.79 -11.69 -10.07
N CYS A 39 -17.30 -11.22 -11.21
CA CYS A 39 -16.58 -10.29 -12.07
C CYS A 39 -17.53 -9.22 -12.62
N VAL A 40 -16.98 -8.07 -13.01
CA VAL A 40 -17.77 -6.93 -13.49
C VAL A 40 -17.17 -6.40 -14.79
N GLY A 41 -18.02 -6.23 -15.81
CA GLY A 41 -17.68 -5.49 -17.02
C GLY A 41 -18.32 -4.11 -17.00
N LEU A 42 -17.51 -3.07 -17.13
CA LEU A 42 -17.92 -1.67 -17.17
C LEU A 42 -17.68 -1.12 -18.59
N PRO A 43 -18.74 -0.96 -19.40
CA PRO A 43 -18.62 -0.29 -20.68
C PRO A 43 -18.55 1.22 -20.49
N HIS A 44 -17.74 1.88 -21.30
CA HIS A 44 -17.69 3.33 -21.45
C HIS A 44 -17.43 3.62 -22.93
N ASP A 45 -17.75 4.83 -23.40
CA ASP A 45 -17.88 5.16 -24.83
C ASP A 45 -16.77 4.58 -25.73
N ASP A 46 -15.49 4.65 -25.30
CA ASP A 46 -14.34 4.11 -26.04
C ASP A 46 -13.57 2.97 -25.33
N ARG A 47 -14.06 2.44 -24.20
CA ARG A 47 -13.32 1.45 -23.40
C ARG A 47 -14.22 0.43 -22.72
N LEU A 48 -13.75 -0.82 -22.66
CA LEU A 48 -14.34 -1.86 -21.83
C LEU A 48 -13.35 -2.21 -20.71
N THR A 49 -13.77 -1.94 -19.47
CA THR A 49 -12.99 -2.27 -18.27
C THR A 49 -13.55 -3.53 -17.64
N VAL A 50 -12.70 -4.51 -17.35
CA VAL A 50 -13.09 -5.73 -16.64
C VAL A 50 -12.44 -5.75 -15.27
N CYS A 51 -13.26 -5.85 -14.24
CA CYS A 51 -12.84 -6.17 -12.89
C CYS A 51 -12.95 -7.68 -12.68
N PHE A 52 -11.82 -8.38 -12.62
CA PHE A 52 -11.75 -9.84 -12.47
C PHE A 52 -11.28 -10.23 -11.08
N SER A 53 -11.86 -11.27 -10.50
CA SER A 53 -11.46 -11.76 -9.19
C SER A 53 -10.12 -12.50 -9.23
N THR A 54 -9.31 -12.40 -8.17
CA THR A 54 -8.09 -13.20 -7.99
C THR A 54 -8.22 -14.28 -6.91
N GLN A 55 -9.35 -14.31 -6.20
CA GLN A 55 -9.67 -15.26 -5.13
C GLN A 55 -11.14 -15.68 -5.23
N ALA A 56 -11.45 -16.89 -4.75
CA ALA A 56 -12.82 -17.35 -4.55
C ALA A 56 -13.19 -17.22 -3.07
N GLY A 57 -14.10 -16.27 -2.79
CA GLY A 57 -14.50 -15.90 -1.43
C GLY A 57 -13.53 -14.94 -0.73
N CYS A 58 -13.89 -14.50 0.49
CA CYS A 58 -13.13 -13.50 1.25
C CYS A 58 -12.82 -13.96 2.68
N ALA A 59 -11.55 -13.84 3.09
CA ALA A 59 -11.11 -14.23 4.43
C ALA A 59 -11.60 -13.29 5.53
N MET A 60 -12.14 -12.12 5.18
CA MET A 60 -12.50 -11.07 6.12
C MET A 60 -13.73 -11.38 6.98
N GLY A 61 -14.54 -12.38 6.61
CA GLY A 61 -15.65 -12.84 7.47
C GLY A 61 -16.76 -11.80 7.70
N CYS A 62 -16.86 -10.76 6.87
CA CYS A 62 -17.79 -9.65 7.09
C CYS A 62 -19.26 -10.12 7.04
N SER A 63 -19.99 -9.97 8.15
CA SER A 63 -21.38 -10.39 8.30
C SER A 63 -22.37 -9.68 7.37
N PHE A 64 -21.99 -8.54 6.80
CA PHE A 64 -22.81 -7.75 5.88
C PHE A 64 -22.51 -8.02 4.40
N CYS A 65 -21.43 -8.76 4.10
CA CYS A 65 -20.94 -8.98 2.75
C CYS A 65 -21.18 -10.44 2.35
N ALA A 66 -21.91 -10.69 1.27
CA ALA A 66 -22.22 -12.05 0.81
C ALA A 66 -20.96 -12.93 0.65
N THR A 67 -19.90 -12.38 0.06
CA THR A 67 -18.60 -13.05 -0.08
C THR A 67 -17.80 -13.15 1.23
N GLY A 68 -18.06 -12.26 2.20
CA GLY A 68 -17.48 -12.33 3.54
C GLY A 68 -18.13 -13.42 4.39
N GLN A 69 -19.44 -13.62 4.24
CA GLN A 69 -20.18 -14.72 4.87
C GLN A 69 -19.76 -16.09 4.32
N ALA A 70 -19.39 -16.17 3.04
CA ALA A 70 -18.92 -17.41 2.41
C ALA A 70 -17.52 -17.86 2.86
N GLY A 71 -16.71 -16.95 3.45
CA GLY A 71 -15.32 -17.22 3.81
C GLY A 71 -14.38 -17.34 2.60
N LEU A 72 -13.07 -17.42 2.85
CA LEU A 72 -12.09 -17.68 1.79
C LEU A 72 -12.04 -19.16 1.47
N THR A 73 -12.27 -19.51 0.20
CA THR A 73 -12.08 -20.89 -0.27
C THR A 73 -10.65 -21.09 -0.73
N ARG A 74 -10.18 -20.33 -1.73
CA ARG A 74 -8.80 -20.43 -2.27
C ARG A 74 -8.44 -19.25 -3.18
N ASN A 75 -7.16 -19.17 -3.54
CA ASN A 75 -6.68 -18.31 -4.63
C ASN A 75 -7.00 -18.93 -6.00
N LEU A 76 -7.21 -18.08 -7.00
CA LEU A 76 -7.44 -18.52 -8.38
C LEU A 76 -6.12 -18.79 -9.11
N GLY A 77 -6.14 -19.72 -10.06
CA GLY A 77 -5.06 -19.92 -11.01
C GLY A 77 -5.07 -18.85 -12.10
N ALA A 78 -3.94 -18.66 -12.78
CA ALA A 78 -3.82 -17.67 -13.86
C ALA A 78 -4.82 -17.90 -15.02
N GLY A 79 -5.14 -19.18 -15.32
CA GLY A 79 -6.16 -19.52 -16.32
C GLY A 79 -7.55 -19.00 -15.91
N GLU A 80 -7.95 -19.26 -14.67
CA GLU A 80 -9.24 -18.83 -14.12
C GLU A 80 -9.39 -17.29 -14.06
N MET A 81 -8.28 -16.56 -13.87
CA MET A 81 -8.29 -15.09 -13.96
C MET A 81 -8.49 -14.59 -15.40
N VAL A 82 -7.82 -15.22 -16.37
CA VAL A 82 -7.94 -14.89 -17.78
C VAL A 82 -9.33 -15.23 -18.33
N ASP A 83 -9.91 -16.34 -17.89
CA ASP A 83 -11.23 -16.79 -18.34
C ASP A 83 -12.32 -15.79 -17.95
N GLN A 84 -12.23 -15.14 -16.79
CA GLN A 84 -13.16 -14.07 -16.41
C GLN A 84 -13.09 -12.89 -17.38
N VAL A 85 -11.89 -12.47 -17.78
CA VAL A 85 -11.70 -11.38 -18.75
C VAL A 85 -12.25 -11.78 -20.12
N ARG A 86 -12.03 -13.02 -20.52
CA ARG A 86 -12.51 -13.57 -21.79
C ARG A 86 -14.03 -13.66 -21.85
N VAL A 87 -14.69 -14.18 -20.81
CA VAL A 87 -16.15 -14.26 -20.73
C VAL A 87 -16.78 -12.88 -20.87
N VAL A 88 -16.20 -11.87 -20.21
CA VAL A 88 -16.71 -10.49 -20.32
C VAL A 88 -16.47 -9.92 -21.72
N ALA A 89 -15.31 -10.17 -22.33
CA ALA A 89 -15.04 -9.76 -23.72
C ALA A 89 -16.05 -10.38 -24.71
N GLU A 90 -16.35 -11.67 -24.55
CA GLU A 90 -17.29 -12.42 -25.38
C GLU A 90 -18.74 -11.91 -25.17
N ASP A 91 -19.17 -11.66 -23.92
CA ASP A 91 -20.52 -11.17 -23.62
C ASP A 91 -20.77 -9.74 -24.12
N PHE A 92 -19.76 -8.86 -24.07
CA PHE A 92 -19.85 -7.51 -24.62
C PHE A 92 -19.60 -7.44 -26.13
N GLY A 93 -19.13 -8.52 -26.76
CA GLY A 93 -18.76 -8.53 -28.18
C GLY A 93 -17.66 -7.53 -28.54
N SER A 94 -16.86 -7.09 -27.57
CA SER A 94 -15.85 -6.06 -27.73
C SER A 94 -14.57 -6.43 -26.99
N ARG A 95 -13.44 -5.90 -27.46
CA ARG A 95 -12.15 -6.16 -26.84
C ARG A 95 -12.07 -5.43 -25.51
N VAL A 96 -11.69 -6.17 -24.45
CA VAL A 96 -11.34 -5.58 -23.17
C VAL A 96 -10.09 -4.73 -23.33
N THR A 97 -10.22 -3.43 -23.06
CA THR A 97 -9.11 -2.47 -23.14
C THR A 97 -8.39 -2.34 -21.82
N ASN A 98 -9.11 -2.47 -20.70
CA ASN A 98 -8.57 -2.34 -19.35
C ASN A 98 -8.98 -3.54 -18.50
N ALA A 99 -8.04 -4.10 -17.73
CA ALA A 99 -8.32 -5.16 -16.76
C ALA A 99 -7.84 -4.73 -15.38
N VAL A 100 -8.70 -4.89 -14.38
CA VAL A 100 -8.47 -4.56 -12.98
C VAL A 100 -8.60 -5.84 -12.18
N ALA A 101 -7.54 -6.22 -11.48
CA ALA A 101 -7.60 -7.33 -10.54
C ALA A 101 -8.37 -6.89 -9.29
N MET A 102 -9.48 -7.57 -9.00
CA MET A 102 -10.16 -7.56 -7.71
C MET A 102 -9.68 -8.76 -6.89
N GLY A 103 -8.63 -8.57 -6.09
CA GLY A 103 -8.43 -9.48 -4.96
C GLY A 103 -9.43 -9.13 -3.88
N GLN A 104 -10.11 -10.12 -3.32
CA GLN A 104 -10.77 -9.96 -2.02
C GLN A 104 -9.73 -9.96 -0.88
N GLY A 105 -8.82 -9.00 -0.96
CA GLY A 105 -8.13 -8.38 0.14
C GLY A 105 -8.10 -6.90 -0.20
N GLU A 106 -8.75 -6.07 0.63
CA GLU A 106 -8.72 -4.64 0.38
C GLU A 106 -7.26 -4.16 0.35
N PRO A 107 -6.90 -3.14 -0.44
CA PRO A 107 -5.70 -2.33 -0.19
C PRO A 107 -5.59 -1.88 1.29
N PHE A 108 -6.71 -1.89 2.01
CA PHE A 108 -6.89 -1.66 3.44
C PHE A 108 -6.66 -2.88 4.37
N ALA A 109 -6.33 -4.07 3.87
CA ALA A 109 -5.88 -5.18 4.72
C ALA A 109 -4.59 -4.83 5.49
N ASN A 110 -3.84 -3.81 5.03
CA ASN A 110 -2.77 -3.16 5.78
C ASN A 110 -3.00 -1.64 5.84
N TYR A 111 -4.20 -1.26 6.31
CA TYR A 111 -4.62 0.14 6.43
C TYR A 111 -3.62 0.98 7.24
N ALA A 112 -3.09 0.44 8.34
CA ALA A 112 -2.17 1.17 9.20
C ALA A 112 -0.88 1.58 8.46
N ALA A 113 -0.25 0.64 7.76
CA ALA A 113 0.99 0.91 7.02
C ALA A 113 0.76 1.88 5.86
N THR A 114 -0.37 1.75 5.18
CA THR A 114 -0.76 2.64 4.08
C THR A 114 -1.01 4.07 4.58
N LEU A 115 -1.76 4.21 5.66
CA LEU A 115 -2.03 5.51 6.27
C LEU A 115 -0.74 6.14 6.81
N ALA A 116 0.10 5.38 7.51
CA ALA A 116 1.40 5.85 8.00
C ALA A 116 2.29 6.35 6.86
N ALA A 117 2.39 5.60 5.74
CA ALA A 117 3.19 6.02 4.58
C ALA A 117 2.64 7.31 3.94
N LEU A 118 1.32 7.44 3.79
CA LEU A 118 0.71 8.66 3.26
C LEU A 118 0.94 9.87 4.16
N LEU A 119 0.71 9.74 5.46
CA LEU A 119 0.97 10.80 6.44
C LEU A 119 2.44 11.20 6.43
N ALA A 120 3.35 10.21 6.35
CA ALA A 120 4.78 10.45 6.25
C ALA A 120 5.10 11.28 5.01
N LEU A 121 4.54 10.97 3.83
CA LEU A 121 4.76 11.74 2.62
C LEU A 121 4.22 13.18 2.72
N ILE A 122 3.02 13.37 3.28
CA ILE A 122 2.42 14.70 3.42
C ILE A 122 3.34 15.63 4.22
N LEU A 123 3.97 15.12 5.28
CA LEU A 123 4.91 15.91 6.09
C LEU A 123 6.31 15.96 5.46
N ALA A 124 6.76 14.86 4.86
CA ALA A 124 8.10 14.74 4.32
C ALA A 124 8.31 15.53 3.02
N ILE A 125 7.30 15.68 2.16
CA ILE A 125 7.41 16.48 0.92
C ILE A 125 7.80 17.94 1.19
N PRO A 126 7.05 18.72 2.00
CA PRO A 126 7.42 20.11 2.28
C PRO A 126 8.72 20.20 3.07
N ALA A 127 8.98 19.29 4.02
CA ALA A 127 10.23 19.26 4.77
C ALA A 127 11.44 18.99 3.87
N ALA A 128 11.37 17.98 3.00
CA ALA A 128 12.42 17.63 2.05
C ALA A 128 12.67 18.73 1.03
N TYR A 129 11.62 19.37 0.50
CA TYR A 129 11.75 20.53 -0.39
C TYR A 129 12.42 21.70 0.34
N ALA A 130 12.01 21.98 1.58
CA ALA A 130 12.60 23.04 2.40
C ALA A 130 14.09 22.80 2.65
N LEU A 131 14.46 21.57 3.02
CA LEU A 131 15.84 21.15 3.26
C LEU A 131 16.69 21.12 2.00
N SER A 132 16.10 20.79 0.85
CA SER A 132 16.80 20.81 -0.45
C SER A 132 17.08 22.25 -0.89
N ARG A 133 16.09 23.14 -0.82
CA ARG A 133 16.13 24.46 -1.47
C ARG A 133 16.61 25.61 -0.59
N TYR A 134 16.34 25.58 0.71
CA TYR A 134 16.60 26.72 1.59
C TYR A 134 17.81 26.47 2.51
N ARG A 135 18.55 27.54 2.81
CA ARG A 135 19.58 27.55 3.84
C ARG A 135 19.09 28.44 4.98
N PHE A 136 18.80 27.84 6.14
CA PHE A 136 18.31 28.53 7.33
C PHE A 136 19.10 28.07 8.57
N PRO A 137 19.23 28.91 9.61
CA PRO A 137 19.94 28.53 10.83
C PRO A 137 19.24 27.33 11.50
N GLY A 138 19.99 26.28 11.82
CA GLY A 138 19.44 25.03 12.38
C GLY A 138 19.03 23.96 11.35
N ARG A 139 19.24 24.20 10.05
CA ARG A 139 18.99 23.20 8.99
C ARG A 139 19.64 21.85 9.27
N GLU A 140 20.92 21.84 9.67
CA GLU A 140 21.66 20.60 9.97
C GLU A 140 21.06 19.85 11.15
N MET A 141 20.58 20.58 12.17
CA MET A 141 19.90 19.97 13.32
C MET A 141 18.59 19.31 12.89
N VAL A 142 17.80 19.97 12.03
CA VAL A 142 16.55 19.40 11.51
C VAL A 142 16.82 18.17 10.64
N ASP A 143 17.81 18.23 9.76
CA ASP A 143 18.21 17.10 8.90
C ASP A 143 18.66 15.90 9.76
N THR A 144 19.47 16.17 10.79
CA THR A 144 19.92 15.15 11.77
C THR A 144 18.75 14.57 12.57
N LEU A 145 17.81 15.39 13.01
CA LEU A 145 16.66 14.93 13.78
C LEU A 145 15.73 14.04 12.94
N LEU A 146 15.60 14.31 11.64
CA LEU A 146 14.87 13.44 10.72
C LEU A 146 15.58 12.09 10.50
N GLU A 147 16.89 12.00 10.73
CA GLU A 147 17.64 10.73 10.71
C GLU A 147 17.50 9.92 12.00
N LEU A 148 16.99 10.52 13.09
CA LEU A 148 16.87 9.86 14.39
C LEU A 148 16.20 8.47 14.32
N PRO A 149 15.10 8.25 13.56
CA PRO A 149 14.47 6.92 13.47
C PRO A 149 15.33 5.85 12.78
N ILE A 150 16.35 6.26 12.02
CA ILE A 150 17.32 5.35 11.37
C ILE A 150 18.41 4.97 12.38
N ILE A 151 18.78 5.90 13.27
CA ILE A 151 19.82 5.72 14.29
C ILE A 151 19.29 4.91 15.49
N VAL A 152 18.09 5.23 15.95
CA VAL A 152 17.47 4.61 17.12
C VAL A 152 16.81 3.29 16.73
N SER A 153 16.99 2.25 17.54
CA SER A 153 16.31 0.98 17.28
C SER A 153 14.79 1.16 17.31
N PRO A 154 14.00 0.47 16.45
CA PRO A 154 12.56 0.69 16.42
C PRO A 154 11.87 0.39 17.76
N ALA A 155 12.37 -0.59 18.52
CA ALA A 155 11.88 -0.88 19.87
C ALA A 155 12.15 0.28 20.85
N ALA A 156 13.34 0.88 20.82
CA ALA A 156 13.64 2.05 21.65
C ALA A 156 12.78 3.26 21.24
N LEU A 157 12.57 3.46 19.94
CA LEU A 157 11.69 4.50 19.42
C LEU A 157 10.24 4.32 19.89
N GLY A 158 9.73 3.08 19.88
CA GLY A 158 8.41 2.75 20.44
C GLY A 158 8.33 3.01 21.95
N ALA A 159 9.35 2.63 22.71
CA ALA A 159 9.41 2.91 24.14
C ALA A 159 9.42 4.42 24.44
N MET A 160 10.19 5.21 23.68
CA MET A 160 10.19 6.68 23.79
C MET A 160 8.79 7.27 23.56
N LEU A 161 8.05 6.75 22.56
CA LEU A 161 6.67 7.18 22.30
C LEU A 161 5.74 6.86 23.47
N VAL A 162 5.83 5.66 24.05
CA VAL A 162 5.02 5.29 25.22
C VAL A 162 5.36 6.16 26.43
N ILE A 163 6.63 6.42 26.70
CA ILE A 163 7.08 7.29 27.80
C ILE A 163 6.55 8.72 27.59
N LEU A 164 6.64 9.25 26.37
CA LEU A 164 6.12 10.57 26.03
C LEU A 164 4.60 10.65 26.20
N LEU A 165 3.87 9.64 25.72
CA LEU A 165 2.42 9.56 25.83
C LEU A 165 1.94 9.30 27.27
N GLY A 166 2.80 8.76 28.13
CA GLY A 166 2.56 8.58 29.57
C GLY A 166 2.83 9.83 30.42
N SER A 167 3.45 10.88 29.86
CA SER A 167 3.65 12.16 30.55
C SER A 167 2.33 12.88 30.84
N PRO A 168 2.27 13.86 31.76
CA PRO A 168 1.02 14.59 32.06
C PRO A 168 0.38 15.23 30.82
N ALA A 169 1.20 15.77 29.91
CA ALA A 169 0.71 16.31 28.63
C ALA A 169 0.21 15.21 27.69
N GLY A 170 0.89 14.05 27.68
CA GLY A 170 0.49 12.89 26.88
C GLY A 170 -0.82 12.26 27.36
N GLN A 171 -1.02 12.15 28.69
CA GLN A 171 -2.26 11.66 29.28
C GLN A 171 -3.44 12.58 28.96
N TRP A 172 -3.24 13.89 29.12
CA TRP A 172 -4.25 14.89 28.74
C TRP A 172 -4.65 14.74 27.25
N PHE A 173 -3.68 14.54 26.36
CA PHE A 173 -3.94 14.32 24.94
C PHE A 173 -4.73 13.03 24.68
N GLN A 174 -4.39 11.95 25.37
CA GLN A 174 -5.08 10.67 25.23
C GLN A 174 -6.52 10.69 25.72
N GLU A 175 -6.82 11.50 26.75
CA GLU A 175 -8.16 11.64 27.33
C GLU A 175 -9.06 12.58 26.51
N ASN A 176 -8.50 13.66 25.96
CA ASN A 176 -9.29 14.73 25.33
C ASN A 176 -9.31 14.68 23.79
N VAL A 177 -8.36 14.00 23.15
CA VAL A 177 -8.22 14.00 21.69
C VAL A 177 -8.42 12.60 21.12
N VAL A 178 -7.44 11.71 21.31
CA VAL A 178 -7.45 10.35 20.76
C VAL A 178 -6.63 9.42 21.64
N ARG A 179 -7.20 8.25 21.97
CA ARG A 179 -6.47 7.17 22.65
C ARG A 179 -5.53 6.48 21.64
N ILE A 180 -4.23 6.62 21.87
CA ILE A 180 -3.18 6.09 20.96
C ILE A 180 -2.58 4.78 21.50
N VAL A 181 -2.28 4.69 22.80
CA VAL A 181 -1.62 3.52 23.39
C VAL A 181 -2.58 2.34 23.44
N PHE A 182 -2.11 1.16 23.00
CA PHE A 182 -2.93 -0.05 22.84
C PHE A 182 -4.18 0.17 21.97
N ALA A 183 -4.04 0.94 20.90
CA ALA A 183 -5.11 1.17 19.93
C ALA A 183 -4.57 1.13 18.50
N PHE A 184 -5.49 1.07 17.52
CA PHE A 184 -5.13 1.16 16.10
C PHE A 184 -4.31 2.42 15.78
N GLY A 185 -4.64 3.55 16.41
CA GLY A 185 -3.88 4.80 16.28
C GLY A 185 -2.41 4.66 16.72
N GLY A 186 -2.12 3.78 17.69
CA GLY A 186 -0.76 3.46 18.13
C GLY A 186 0.06 2.74 17.06
N VAL A 187 -0.57 1.83 16.31
CA VAL A 187 0.07 1.15 15.17
C VAL A 187 0.47 2.18 14.10
N VAL A 188 -0.48 3.05 13.73
CA VAL A 188 -0.25 4.10 12.72
C VAL A 188 0.85 5.06 13.17
N LEU A 189 0.83 5.51 14.42
CA LEU A 189 1.84 6.43 14.94
C LEU A 189 3.23 5.79 14.96
N ALA A 190 3.34 4.55 15.45
CA ALA A 190 4.61 3.84 15.51
C ALA A 190 5.23 3.64 14.12
N GLN A 191 4.42 3.21 13.15
CA GLN A 191 4.84 3.06 11.76
C GLN A 191 5.20 4.41 11.13
N PHE A 192 4.39 5.44 11.36
CA PHE A 192 4.62 6.79 10.84
C PHE A 192 5.96 7.36 11.30
N VAL A 193 6.25 7.35 12.61
CA VAL A 193 7.50 7.92 13.15
C VAL A 193 8.71 7.16 12.61
N THR A 194 8.61 5.84 12.48
CA THR A 194 9.70 5.01 11.95
C THR A 194 9.98 5.29 10.47
N VAL A 195 8.94 5.57 9.69
CA VAL A 195 9.04 5.71 8.23
C VAL A 195 9.25 7.16 7.79
N LEU A 196 8.86 8.15 8.60
CA LEU A 196 8.98 9.57 8.30
C LEU A 196 10.41 9.97 7.94
N GLY A 197 11.39 9.53 8.73
CA GLY A 197 12.80 9.86 8.49
C GLY A 197 13.33 9.32 7.16
N VAL A 198 12.99 8.07 6.86
CA VAL A 198 13.34 7.41 5.59
C VAL A 198 12.65 8.13 4.42
N ALA A 199 11.37 8.45 4.54
CA ALA A 199 10.60 9.16 3.52
C ALA A 199 11.20 10.54 3.23
N ALA A 200 11.51 11.32 4.28
CA ALA A 200 12.10 12.65 4.17
C ALA A 200 13.46 12.61 3.47
N ARG A 201 14.33 11.66 3.83
CA ARG A 201 15.63 11.48 3.17
C ARG A 201 15.48 11.15 1.69
N MET A 202 14.65 10.17 1.36
CA MET A 202 14.42 9.76 -0.03
C MET A 202 13.85 10.89 -0.89
N LEU A 203 12.87 11.61 -0.35
CA LEU A 203 12.27 12.76 -1.02
C LEU A 203 13.27 13.90 -1.18
N LYS A 204 14.14 14.14 -0.19
CA LYS A 204 15.20 15.13 -0.28
C LYS A 204 16.15 14.78 -1.43
N THR A 205 16.59 13.53 -1.53
CA THR A 205 17.40 13.06 -2.67
C THR A 205 16.68 13.28 -4.00
N ALA A 206 15.38 12.94 -4.08
CA ALA A 206 14.59 13.16 -5.30
C ALA A 206 14.47 14.65 -5.68
N PHE A 207 14.38 15.56 -4.70
CA PHE A 207 14.39 17.00 -4.96
C PHE A 207 15.78 17.53 -5.29
N ASP A 208 16.85 16.99 -4.70
CA ASP A 208 18.24 17.37 -4.99
C ASP A 208 18.64 17.03 -6.43
N GLU A 209 18.03 15.99 -7.04
CA GLU A 209 18.20 15.63 -8.45
C GLU A 209 17.54 16.61 -9.45
N VAL A 210 16.55 17.40 -9.01
CA VAL A 210 15.85 18.36 -9.88
C VAL A 210 16.73 19.62 -10.06
N PRO A 211 17.15 19.98 -11.29
CA PRO A 211 18.00 21.15 -11.51
C PRO A 211 17.39 22.44 -10.97
N VAL A 212 18.17 23.20 -10.19
CA VAL A 212 17.71 24.46 -9.57
C VAL A 212 17.47 25.54 -10.64
N GLU A 213 18.11 25.42 -11.79
CA GLU A 213 18.01 26.33 -12.93
C GLU A 213 16.58 26.40 -13.48
N LEU A 214 15.88 25.26 -13.53
CA LEU A 214 14.49 25.20 -14.01
C LEU A 214 13.55 26.01 -13.11
N GLU A 215 13.78 25.96 -11.79
CA GLU A 215 13.03 26.77 -10.84
C GLU A 215 13.39 28.26 -10.95
N ARG A 216 14.67 28.60 -11.19
CA ARG A 216 15.08 30.00 -11.41
C ARG A 216 14.41 30.57 -12.66
N VAL A 217 14.35 29.82 -13.76
CA VAL A 217 13.64 30.23 -14.98
C VAL A 217 12.15 30.45 -14.71
N ALA A 218 11.48 29.51 -14.03
CA ALA A 218 10.07 29.67 -13.67
C ALA A 218 9.84 30.93 -12.81
N ARG A 219 10.73 31.23 -11.86
CA ARG A 219 10.66 32.44 -11.03
C ARG A 219 10.86 33.73 -11.84
N THR A 220 11.70 33.75 -12.87
CA THR A 220 11.83 34.91 -13.76
C THR A 220 10.57 35.17 -14.59
N LEU A 221 9.76 34.14 -14.84
CA LEU A 221 8.45 34.24 -15.49
C LEU A 221 7.33 34.65 -14.52
N GLY A 222 7.65 35.02 -13.26
CA GLY A 222 6.69 35.47 -12.26
C GLY A 222 6.10 34.36 -11.38
N ALA A 223 6.58 33.12 -11.47
CA ALA A 223 6.12 32.04 -10.59
C ALA A 223 6.54 32.29 -9.14
N SER A 224 5.57 32.19 -8.21
CA SER A 224 5.86 32.17 -6.77
C SER A 224 6.54 30.86 -6.34
N PRO A 225 7.26 30.81 -5.20
CA PRO A 225 7.93 29.59 -4.76
C PRO A 225 7.01 28.37 -4.58
N VAL A 226 5.79 28.61 -4.10
CA VAL A 226 4.77 27.56 -3.96
C VAL A 226 4.27 27.11 -5.33
N HIS A 227 4.04 28.06 -6.25
CA HIS A 227 3.65 27.71 -7.61
C HIS A 227 4.73 26.87 -8.30
N CYS A 228 6.01 27.24 -8.13
CA CYS A 228 7.17 26.53 -8.65
C CYS A 228 7.27 25.09 -8.11
N LEU A 229 6.98 24.88 -6.82
CA LEU A 229 6.92 23.54 -6.22
C LEU A 229 5.90 22.66 -6.94
N PHE A 230 4.68 23.16 -7.17
CA PHE A 230 3.61 22.37 -7.78
C PHE A 230 3.76 22.19 -9.30
N THR A 231 4.37 23.12 -10.01
CA THR A 231 4.47 23.09 -11.48
C THR A 231 5.79 22.57 -12.02
N VAL A 232 6.89 22.71 -11.26
CA VAL A 232 8.24 22.31 -11.69
C VAL A 232 8.75 21.16 -10.84
N SER A 233 8.91 21.37 -9.53
CA SER A 233 9.64 20.43 -8.67
C SER A 233 8.88 19.11 -8.46
N LEU A 234 7.58 19.16 -8.13
CA LEU A 234 6.77 17.95 -7.93
C LEU A 234 6.60 17.11 -9.20
N PRO A 235 6.27 17.68 -10.39
CA PRO A 235 6.13 16.91 -11.61
C PRO A 235 7.45 16.26 -12.07
N LEU A 236 8.59 16.95 -11.88
CA LEU A 236 9.90 16.41 -12.21
C LEU A 236 10.32 15.32 -11.21
N ALA A 237 10.09 15.54 -9.91
CA ALA A 237 10.39 14.57 -8.85
C ALA A 237 9.36 13.44 -8.72
N ARG A 238 8.27 13.43 -9.51
CA ARG A 238 7.11 12.53 -9.34
C ARG A 238 7.47 11.05 -9.22
N ARG A 239 8.51 10.59 -9.93
CA ARG A 239 8.95 9.20 -9.88
C ARG A 239 9.71 8.89 -8.59
N GLY A 240 10.56 9.81 -8.15
CA GLY A 240 11.21 9.74 -6.84
C GLY A 240 10.18 9.75 -5.71
N ILE A 241 9.12 10.54 -5.82
CA ILE A 241 8.01 10.56 -4.86
C ILE A 241 7.27 9.21 -4.82
N VAL A 242 6.93 8.64 -5.98
CA VAL A 242 6.28 7.32 -6.06
C VAL A 242 7.19 6.23 -5.53
N ALA A 243 8.49 6.26 -5.84
CA ALA A 243 9.46 5.30 -5.31
C ALA A 243 9.62 5.43 -3.78
N ALA A 244 9.67 6.67 -3.26
CA ALA A 244 9.68 6.96 -1.84
C ALA A 244 8.43 6.40 -1.16
N PHE A 245 7.24 6.62 -1.72
CA PHE A 245 6.00 6.03 -1.22
C PHE A 245 6.06 4.50 -1.13
N ILE A 246 6.43 3.83 -2.23
CA ILE A 246 6.47 2.35 -2.29
C ILE A 246 7.44 1.78 -1.25
N LEU A 247 8.63 2.39 -1.12
CA LEU A 247 9.66 1.91 -0.20
C LEU A 247 9.33 2.24 1.26
N SER A 248 8.77 3.42 1.53
CA SER A 248 8.22 3.79 2.83
C SER A 248 7.08 2.87 3.27
N TRP A 249 6.17 2.55 2.34
CA TRP A 249 5.09 1.59 2.59
C TRP A 249 5.62 0.19 2.88
N ALA A 250 6.57 -0.30 2.07
CA ALA A 250 7.19 -1.61 2.29
C ALA A 250 7.90 -1.67 3.66
N LYS A 251 8.57 -0.59 4.07
CA LYS A 251 9.18 -0.49 5.39
C LYS A 251 8.13 -0.46 6.52
N ALA A 252 7.01 0.23 6.33
CA ALA A 252 5.90 0.28 7.28
C ALA A 252 5.27 -1.10 7.49
N VAL A 253 5.07 -1.87 6.41
CA VAL A 253 4.53 -3.24 6.44
C VAL A 253 5.39 -4.16 7.31
N GLY A 254 6.72 -4.02 7.21
CA GLY A 254 7.68 -4.80 7.97
C GLY A 254 7.98 -4.30 9.38
N GLU A 255 7.28 -3.26 9.87
CA GLU A 255 7.60 -2.65 11.15
C GLU A 255 7.04 -3.46 12.34
N PHE A 256 7.94 -3.84 13.23
CA PHE A 256 7.66 -4.71 14.38
C PHE A 256 7.96 -4.01 15.71
N GLY A 257 9.17 -3.47 15.88
CA GLY A 257 9.69 -3.08 17.18
C GLY A 257 8.97 -1.87 17.76
N ALA A 258 8.71 -0.84 16.96
CA ALA A 258 7.96 0.32 17.43
C ALA A 258 6.49 -0.05 17.69
N THR A 259 5.92 -0.87 16.80
CA THR A 259 4.52 -1.28 16.82
C THR A 259 4.16 -2.07 18.07
N ILE A 260 4.95 -3.10 18.42
CA ILE A 260 4.66 -3.95 19.57
C ILE A 260 4.75 -3.18 20.89
N MET A 261 5.66 -2.21 20.99
CA MET A 261 5.82 -1.37 22.18
C MET A 261 4.63 -0.42 22.38
N VAL A 262 4.14 0.22 21.32
CA VAL A 262 3.07 1.23 21.41
C VAL A 262 1.67 0.62 21.40
N ALA A 263 1.44 -0.39 20.55
CA ALA A 263 0.12 -0.94 20.26
C ALA A 263 -0.12 -2.35 20.85
N GLY A 264 0.93 -3.01 21.35
CA GLY A 264 0.85 -4.37 21.88
C GLY A 264 0.56 -5.43 20.82
N THR A 265 0.07 -6.59 21.25
CA THR A 265 -0.15 -7.79 20.41
C THR A 265 -1.61 -8.25 20.41
N MET A 266 -2.58 -7.32 20.41
CA MET A 266 -3.99 -7.70 20.50
C MET A 266 -4.46 -8.27 19.16
N ALA A 267 -4.76 -9.58 19.18
CA ALA A 267 -5.28 -10.31 18.03
C ALA A 267 -6.49 -9.59 17.42
N MET A 268 -6.54 -9.53 16.10
CA MET A 268 -7.62 -8.89 15.33
C MET A 268 -7.86 -7.38 15.59
N ARG A 269 -7.00 -6.70 16.38
CA ARG A 269 -7.10 -5.24 16.60
C ARG A 269 -5.82 -4.47 16.33
N THR A 270 -4.69 -4.92 16.86
CA THR A 270 -3.37 -4.29 16.67
C THR A 270 -2.32 -5.26 16.14
N GLU A 271 -2.74 -6.47 15.80
CA GLU A 271 -1.92 -7.51 15.19
C GLU A 271 -1.53 -7.13 13.75
N THR A 272 -0.27 -6.75 13.56
CA THR A 272 0.34 -6.57 12.24
C THR A 272 0.98 -7.87 11.76
N VAL A 273 1.31 -7.99 10.46
CA VAL A 273 1.96 -9.20 9.91
C VAL A 273 3.22 -9.60 10.69
N PRO A 274 4.15 -8.68 11.05
CA PRO A 274 5.30 -9.05 11.88
C PRO A 274 4.94 -9.51 13.29
N VAL A 275 3.90 -8.94 13.90
CA VAL A 275 3.40 -9.38 15.21
C VAL A 275 2.78 -10.77 15.11
N ALA A 276 2.01 -11.05 14.05
CA ALA A 276 1.44 -12.38 13.79
C ALA A 276 2.53 -13.44 13.58
N ILE A 277 3.62 -13.11 12.87
CA ILE A 277 4.80 -13.97 12.74
C ILE A 277 5.39 -14.32 14.11
N PHE A 278 5.58 -13.30 14.96
CA PHE A 278 6.10 -13.47 16.31
C PHE A 278 5.18 -14.33 17.18
N LEU A 279 3.87 -14.08 17.18
CA LEU A 279 2.88 -14.85 17.95
C LEU A 279 2.82 -16.31 17.50
N ARG A 280 2.79 -16.57 16.18
CA ARG A 280 2.79 -17.94 15.64
C ARG A 280 4.05 -18.71 15.99
N LEU A 281 5.20 -18.04 15.88
CA LEU A 281 6.49 -18.63 16.26
C LEU A 281 6.52 -18.95 17.76
N ALA A 282 5.99 -18.06 18.61
CA ALA A 282 5.87 -18.28 20.04
C ALA A 282 4.92 -19.45 20.39
N SER A 283 3.89 -19.68 19.57
CA SER A 283 2.98 -20.83 19.68
C SER A 283 3.47 -22.11 19.00
N ALA A 284 4.70 -22.12 18.46
CA ALA A 284 5.30 -23.23 17.70
C ALA A 284 4.54 -23.63 16.41
N ASP A 285 3.73 -22.73 15.82
CA ASP A 285 3.10 -22.90 14.50
C ASP A 285 4.10 -22.56 13.39
N ILE A 286 5.01 -23.49 13.08
CA ILE A 286 6.08 -23.27 12.10
C ILE A 286 5.52 -23.09 10.68
N GLU A 287 4.49 -23.85 10.31
CA GLU A 287 3.89 -23.77 8.97
C GLU A 287 3.29 -22.38 8.73
N GLY A 288 2.49 -21.88 9.68
CA GLY A 288 1.92 -20.54 9.61
C GLY A 288 2.97 -19.44 9.65
N THR A 289 4.02 -19.58 10.47
CA THR A 289 5.15 -18.64 10.51
C THR A 289 5.88 -18.55 9.18
N VAL A 290 6.21 -19.68 8.55
CA VAL A 290 6.90 -19.72 7.25
C VAL A 290 6.03 -19.07 6.17
N ALA A 291 4.72 -19.36 6.15
CA ALA A 291 3.80 -18.75 5.19
C ALA A 291 3.78 -17.22 5.27
N LEU A 292 3.70 -16.66 6.48
CA LEU A 292 3.70 -15.21 6.69
C LEU A 292 5.06 -14.56 6.38
N ILE A 293 6.18 -15.23 6.71
CA ILE A 293 7.52 -14.76 6.34
C ILE A 293 7.66 -14.71 4.81
N MET A 294 7.26 -15.76 4.11
CA MET A 294 7.32 -15.82 2.64
C MET A 294 6.45 -14.73 2.01
N LEU A 295 5.24 -14.51 2.54
CA LEU A 295 4.38 -13.40 2.12
C LEU A 295 5.08 -12.05 2.25
N LEU A 296 5.69 -11.78 3.41
CA LEU A 296 6.37 -10.51 3.67
C LEU A 296 7.61 -10.32 2.78
N VAL A 297 8.38 -11.40 2.54
CA VAL A 297 9.52 -11.38 1.62
C VAL A 297 9.08 -11.09 0.19
N VAL A 298 8.03 -11.74 -0.31
CA VAL A 298 7.49 -11.51 -1.65
C VAL A 298 6.98 -10.08 -1.79
N LEU A 299 6.25 -9.56 -0.80
CA LEU A 299 5.77 -8.18 -0.80
C LEU A 299 6.93 -7.17 -0.77
N GLY A 300 7.94 -7.38 0.08
CA GLY A 300 9.10 -6.50 0.20
C GLY A 300 9.96 -6.48 -1.06
N LEU A 301 10.29 -7.65 -1.61
CA LEU A 301 11.04 -7.77 -2.86
C LEU A 301 10.24 -7.23 -4.06
N GLY A 302 8.93 -7.48 -4.10
CA GLY A 302 8.03 -6.94 -5.12
C GLY A 302 8.00 -5.41 -5.10
N ALA A 303 7.85 -4.80 -3.92
CA ALA A 303 7.89 -3.35 -3.74
C ALA A 303 9.25 -2.76 -4.17
N LEU A 304 10.36 -3.38 -3.76
CA LEU A 304 11.70 -2.95 -4.17
C LEU A 304 11.91 -3.05 -5.69
N TYR A 305 11.49 -4.16 -6.29
CA TYR A 305 11.58 -4.36 -7.74
C TYR A 305 10.75 -3.32 -8.50
N ALA A 306 9.52 -3.06 -8.06
CA ALA A 306 8.66 -2.03 -8.63
C ALA A 306 9.30 -0.64 -8.54
N ALA A 307 9.82 -0.25 -7.37
CA ALA A 307 10.51 1.02 -7.18
C ALA A 307 11.72 1.15 -8.11
N ARG A 308 12.56 0.11 -8.24
CA ARG A 308 13.73 0.11 -9.15
C ARG A 308 13.33 0.21 -10.62
N ARG A 309 12.27 -0.48 -11.05
CA ARG A 309 11.75 -0.41 -12.43
C ARG A 309 11.23 0.98 -12.78
N LEU A 310 10.58 1.65 -11.81
CA LEU A 310 10.10 3.03 -11.95
C LEU A 310 11.26 4.02 -12.13
N MET A 311 12.36 3.82 -11.40
CA MET A 311 13.55 4.69 -11.46
C MET A 311 14.43 4.43 -12.71
N SER A 312 14.69 3.17 -13.05
CA SER A 312 15.62 2.79 -14.13
C SER A 312 15.22 3.21 -15.55
N ARG A 313 13.92 3.36 -15.84
CA ARG A 313 13.44 3.75 -17.17
C ARG A 313 13.86 5.16 -17.62
N PHE A 314 14.59 5.92 -16.80
CA PHE A 314 14.98 7.30 -17.07
C PHE A 314 16.48 7.56 -17.14
N SER A 315 17.34 6.60 -16.81
CA SER A 315 18.80 6.78 -16.99
C SER A 315 19.24 6.72 -18.47
N HIS A 316 18.29 6.65 -19.41
CA HIS A 316 18.51 6.52 -20.86
C HIS A 316 17.72 7.55 -21.69
N ALA A 317 17.24 8.64 -21.07
CA ALA A 317 16.64 9.78 -21.77
C ALA A 317 17.34 11.07 -21.33
#